data_AF-A0A7S6M6E2-F1
#
_entry.id   AF-A0A7S6M6E2-F1
#
_cell.length_a   1.000
_cell.length_b   1.000
_cell.length_c   1.000
_cell.angle_alpha   90.00
_cell.angle_beta   90.00
_cell.angle_gamma   90.00
#
_symmetry.space_group_name_H-M   'P 1'
#
loop_
_entity.id
_entity.type
_entity.pdbx_description
1 polymer ?
#
loop_
_entity_poly.entity_id
_entity_poly.type
_entity_poly.pdbx_seq_one_letter_code
_entity_poly.pdbx_strand_id
1 'polypeptide(L)'
;MQPSKPNGNGVLEEGCREVVARRGRAYAAVTLALCEDGLFRFGVDMMYSYGGFSFPISIDDHGYPTLDAARTAALERFLRSWHSPYPSDPESVRLELAEMRQQVESRLTQPSLF
;
A
#
# COMPACT_ATOMS: atom_id res chain seq x y z
N MET A 1 -7.81 -16.79 2.56
CA MET A 1 -6.66 -16.47 1.68
C MET A 1 -5.76 -17.69 1.69
N GLN A 2 -5.25 -18.16 0.54
CA GLN A 2 -4.26 -19.25 0.54
C GLN A 2 -2.89 -18.68 0.92
N PRO A 3 -2.02 -19.43 1.63
CA PRO A 3 -0.65 -19.00 1.87
C PRO A 3 0.12 -18.79 0.57
N SER A 4 0.75 -17.62 0.43
CA SER A 4 1.58 -17.22 -0.69
C SER A 4 2.96 -17.85 -0.60
N LYS A 5 3.50 -18.26 -1.76
CA LYS A 5 4.86 -18.79 -1.86
C LYS A 5 5.83 -17.71 -2.34
N PRO A 6 7.05 -17.63 -1.78
CA PRO A 6 8.07 -16.74 -2.29
C PRO A 6 8.59 -17.25 -3.64
N ASN A 7 8.95 -16.33 -4.53
CA ASN A 7 9.77 -16.65 -5.69
C ASN A 7 11.24 -16.85 -5.31
N GLY A 8 12.10 -17.15 -6.29
CA GLY A 8 13.54 -17.35 -6.07
C GLY A 8 14.31 -16.15 -5.51
N ASN A 9 13.66 -14.99 -5.39
CA ASN A 9 14.23 -13.75 -4.82
C ASN A 9 13.54 -13.35 -3.50
N GLY A 10 12.73 -14.22 -2.90
CA GLY A 10 12.04 -13.95 -1.63
C GLY A 10 10.81 -13.05 -1.74
N VAL A 11 10.36 -12.69 -2.96
CA VAL A 11 9.14 -11.89 -3.15
C VAL A 11 7.93 -12.80 -3.13
N LEU A 12 6.95 -12.47 -2.29
CA LEU A 12 5.72 -13.25 -2.10
C LEU A 12 4.68 -12.92 -3.17
N GLU A 13 3.95 -13.95 -3.61
CA GLU A 13 2.78 -13.77 -4.48
C GLU A 13 1.66 -12.97 -3.78
N GLU A 14 1.00 -12.09 -4.52
CA GLU A 14 -0.08 -11.26 -4.00
C GLU A 14 -1.31 -12.12 -3.63
N GLY A 15 -1.69 -12.16 -2.35
CA GLY A 15 -2.90 -12.86 -1.89
C GLY A 15 -4.17 -12.01 -2.02
N CYS A 16 -4.03 -10.70 -1.89
CA CYS A 16 -5.07 -9.70 -2.07
C CYS A 16 -4.44 -8.36 -2.45
N ARG A 17 -5.07 -7.63 -3.37
CA ARG A 17 -4.69 -6.26 -3.72
C ARG A 17 -5.87 -5.33 -3.53
N GLU A 18 -5.67 -4.26 -2.79
CA GLU A 18 -6.69 -3.27 -2.45
C GLU A 18 -6.24 -1.88 -2.91
N VAL A 19 -7.03 -1.24 -3.77
CA VAL A 19 -6.81 0.17 -4.13
C VAL A 19 -7.39 1.05 -3.02
N VAL A 20 -6.51 1.74 -2.30
CA VAL A 20 -6.84 2.53 -1.11
C VAL A 20 -7.11 4.00 -1.43
N ALA A 21 -6.56 4.51 -2.53
CA ALA A 21 -6.87 5.82 -3.08
C ALA A 21 -6.79 5.83 -4.61
N ARG A 22 -7.58 6.69 -5.25
CA ARG A 22 -7.56 6.86 -6.70
C ARG A 22 -7.94 8.27 -7.13
N ARG A 23 -7.28 8.77 -8.16
CA ARG A 23 -7.69 9.97 -8.92
C ARG A 23 -7.42 9.74 -10.40
N GLY A 24 -8.47 9.53 -11.19
CA GLY A 24 -8.31 9.19 -12.61
C GLY A 24 -7.48 7.92 -12.82
N ARG A 25 -6.29 8.07 -13.40
CA ARG A 25 -5.32 6.98 -13.62
C ARG A 25 -4.34 6.79 -12.47
N ALA A 26 -4.16 7.80 -11.61
CA ALA A 26 -3.33 7.70 -10.43
C ALA A 26 -4.01 6.87 -9.34
N TYR A 27 -3.21 6.07 -8.62
CA TYR A 27 -3.69 5.21 -7.56
C TYR A 27 -2.64 4.99 -6.46
N ALA A 28 -3.12 4.62 -5.27
CA ALA A 28 -2.34 3.99 -4.21
C ALA A 28 -2.99 2.64 -3.88
N ALA A 29 -2.20 1.58 -3.83
CA ALA A 29 -2.66 0.22 -3.60
C ALA A 29 -1.82 -0.48 -2.51
N VAL A 30 -2.50 -1.21 -1.64
CA VAL A 30 -1.88 -2.11 -0.67
C VAL A 30 -2.03 -3.53 -1.20
N THR A 31 -0.94 -4.28 -1.21
CA THR A 31 -0.96 -5.71 -1.47
C THR A 31 -0.74 -6.45 -0.16
N LEU A 32 -1.49 -7.52 0.08
CA LEU A 32 -1.44 -8.35 1.29
C LEU A 32 -1.20 -9.81 0.89
N ALA A 33 -0.35 -10.50 1.65
CA ALA A 33 -0.09 -11.92 1.50
C ALA A 33 -0.17 -12.63 2.85
N LEU A 34 -0.86 -13.76 2.92
CA LEU A 34 -0.76 -14.69 4.04
C LEU A 34 0.46 -15.56 3.79
N CYS A 35 1.34 -15.71 4.76
CA CYS A 35 2.56 -16.51 4.61
C CYS A 35 2.40 -17.89 5.26
N GLU A 36 3.30 -18.82 4.96
CA GLU A 36 3.25 -20.19 5.52
C GLU A 36 3.41 -20.23 7.05
N ASP A 37 4.02 -19.21 7.64
CA ASP A 37 4.13 -19.02 9.09
C ASP A 37 2.82 -18.53 9.75
N GLY A 38 1.76 -18.34 8.97
CA GLY A 38 0.46 -17.85 9.42
C GLY A 38 0.39 -16.33 9.63
N LEU A 39 1.45 -15.59 9.32
CA LEU A 39 1.48 -14.14 9.41
C LEU A 39 1.12 -13.47 8.08
N PHE A 40 0.53 -12.28 8.19
CA PHE A 40 0.24 -11.42 7.06
C PHE A 40 1.39 -10.45 6.82
N ARG A 41 1.88 -10.38 5.58
CA ARG A 41 2.85 -9.38 5.13
C ARG A 41 2.21 -8.50 4.07
N PHE A 42 2.78 -7.31 3.88
CA PHE A 42 2.22 -6.34 2.96
C PHE A 42 3.26 -5.70 2.06
N GLY A 43 2.78 -5.17 0.95
CA GLY A 43 3.50 -4.32 0.02
C GLY A 43 2.65 -3.09 -0.29
N VAL A 44 3.28 -2.04 -0.78
CA VAL A 44 2.61 -0.78 -1.10
C VAL A 44 3.07 -0.26 -2.46
N ASP A 45 2.13 0.16 -3.29
CA ASP A 45 2.37 0.61 -4.66
C ASP A 45 1.59 1.89 -4.96
N MET A 46 2.29 2.93 -5.40
CA MET A 46 1.72 4.20 -5.83
C MET A 46 2.11 4.50 -7.25
N MET A 47 1.13 4.89 -8.06
CA MET A 47 1.34 5.46 -9.38
C MET A 47 0.62 6.80 -9.47
N TYR A 48 1.31 7.82 -9.94
CA TYR A 48 0.77 9.15 -10.20
C TYR A 48 1.28 9.65 -11.56
N SER A 49 0.76 10.78 -12.02
CA SER A 49 0.94 11.21 -13.42
C SER A 49 2.40 11.39 -13.87
N TYR A 50 3.33 11.57 -12.93
CA TYR A 50 4.75 11.85 -13.21
C TYR A 50 5.70 10.82 -12.58
N GLY A 51 5.18 9.74 -12.00
CA GLY A 51 6.03 8.73 -11.37
C GLY A 51 5.27 7.81 -10.43
N GLY A 52 6.02 7.16 -9.56
CA GLY A 52 5.46 6.21 -8.61
C GLY A 52 6.54 5.58 -7.75
N PHE A 53 6.11 4.78 -6.79
CA PHE A 53 6.99 3.90 -6.03
C PHE A 53 6.28 2.58 -5.78
N SER A 54 7.05 1.50 -5.69
CA SER A 54 6.55 0.18 -5.33
C SER A 54 7.50 -0.44 -4.32
N PHE A 55 6.96 -0.85 -3.18
CA PHE A 55 7.62 -1.65 -2.17
C PHE A 55 6.96 -3.05 -2.19
N PRO A 56 7.60 -4.06 -2.82
CA PRO A 56 7.04 -5.39 -2.93
C PRO A 56 6.98 -6.10 -1.56
N ILE A 57 6.23 -7.19 -1.49
CA ILE A 57 6.14 -8.03 -0.28
C ILE A 57 7.38 -8.92 -0.20
N SER A 58 8.26 -8.70 0.77
CA SER A 58 9.39 -9.59 1.04
C SER A 58 9.04 -10.62 2.11
N ILE A 59 9.59 -11.83 2.01
CA ILE A 59 9.44 -12.88 3.05
C ILE A 59 10.07 -12.48 4.39
N ASP A 60 11.11 -11.64 4.34
CA ASP A 60 11.84 -11.18 5.53
C ASP A 60 11.19 -9.95 6.19
N ASP A 61 10.12 -9.41 5.59
CA ASP A 61 9.39 -8.28 6.17
C ASP A 61 8.67 -8.69 7.46
N HIS A 62 8.40 -7.68 8.29
CA HIS A 62 7.64 -7.86 9.52
C HIS A 62 6.23 -8.40 9.20
N GLY A 63 5.88 -9.51 9.84
CA GLY A 63 4.58 -10.14 9.73
C GLY A 63 3.60 -9.68 10.81
N TYR A 64 2.32 -9.63 10.48
CA TYR A 64 1.22 -9.21 11.34
C TYR A 64 0.25 -10.38 11.59
N PRO A 65 -0.37 -10.45 12.78
CA PRO A 65 -1.22 -11.59 13.14
C PRO A 65 -2.59 -11.60 12.44
N THR A 66 -3.05 -10.45 11.93
CA THR A 66 -4.36 -10.34 11.26
C THR A 66 -4.25 -9.54 9.97
N LEU A 67 -5.18 -9.80 9.05
CA LEU A 67 -5.29 -9.05 7.81
C LEU A 67 -5.49 -7.55 8.06
N ASP A 68 -6.30 -7.20 9.07
CA ASP A 68 -6.60 -5.82 9.41
C ASP A 68 -5.40 -5.09 10.04
N ALA A 69 -4.62 -5.77 10.88
CA ALA A 69 -3.37 -5.22 11.41
C ALA A 69 -2.35 -4.97 10.28
N ALA A 70 -2.21 -5.91 9.34
CA ALA A 70 -1.34 -5.73 8.17
C ALA A 70 -1.82 -4.56 7.28
N ARG A 71 -3.13 -4.47 7.02
CA ARG A 71 -3.73 -3.37 6.26
C ARG A 71 -3.46 -2.02 6.93
N THR A 72 -3.73 -1.91 8.23
CA THR A 72 -3.52 -0.67 8.98
C THR A 72 -2.05 -0.26 8.93
N ALA A 73 -1.13 -1.19 9.18
CA ALA A 73 0.30 -0.92 9.09
C ALA A 73 0.75 -0.50 7.68
N ALA A 74 0.15 -1.08 6.63
CA ALA A 74 0.41 -0.69 5.24
C ALA A 74 -0.06 0.74 4.94
N LEU A 75 -1.25 1.12 5.40
CA LEU A 75 -1.78 2.49 5.25
C LEU A 75 -0.88 3.50 5.98
N GLU A 76 -0.44 3.19 7.20
CA GLU A 76 0.51 4.05 7.92
C GLU A 76 1.86 4.14 7.20
N ARG A 77 2.39 3.01 6.71
CA ARG A 77 3.62 2.97 5.91
C ARG A 77 3.50 3.88 4.68
N PHE A 78 2.35 3.85 4.01
CA PHE A 78 2.02 4.73 2.89
C PHE A 78 2.14 6.20 3.27
N LEU A 79 1.51 6.61 4.37
CA LEU A 79 1.52 8.02 4.80
C LEU A 79 2.91 8.49 5.23
N ARG A 80 3.72 7.61 5.83
CA ARG A 80 5.12 7.87 6.17
C ARG A 80 6.02 7.99 4.94
N SER A 81 5.76 7.19 3.90
CA SER A 81 6.53 7.19 2.65
C SER A 81 5.92 8.04 1.54
N TRP A 82 4.91 8.84 1.86
CA TRP A 82 4.16 9.57 0.85
C TRP A 82 5.09 10.49 0.08
N HIS A 83 4.97 10.48 -1.25
CA HIS A 83 5.83 11.30 -2.07
C HIS A 83 5.55 12.78 -1.83
N SER A 84 6.60 13.53 -1.55
CA SER A 84 6.57 14.99 -1.60
C SER A 84 6.85 15.42 -3.04
N PRO A 85 5.89 16.08 -3.72
CA PRO A 85 6.08 16.52 -5.09
C PRO A 85 7.32 17.41 -5.23
N TYR A 86 8.02 17.28 -6.36
CA TYR A 86 9.17 18.13 -6.67
C TYR A 86 8.72 19.57 -6.93
N PRO A 87 9.58 20.57 -6.70
CA PRO A 87 9.26 21.96 -7.05
C PRO A 87 8.92 22.17 -8.53
N SER A 88 9.47 21.34 -9.41
CA SER A 88 9.20 21.32 -10.85
C SER A 88 7.88 20.67 -11.24
N ASP A 89 7.23 19.94 -10.33
CA ASP A 89 5.98 19.24 -10.65
C ASP A 89 4.85 20.26 -10.84
N PRO A 90 3.99 20.04 -11.86
CA PRO A 90 2.86 20.91 -12.11
C PRO A 90 1.87 20.86 -10.95
N GLU A 91 1.08 21.92 -10.81
CA GLU A 91 0.06 22.02 -9.75
C GLU A 91 -0.93 20.85 -9.77
N SER A 92 -1.27 20.34 -10.96
CA SER A 92 -2.14 19.18 -11.12
C SER A 92 -1.63 17.92 -10.39
N VAL A 93 -0.32 17.69 -10.36
CA VAL A 93 0.30 16.57 -9.62
C VAL A 93 0.20 16.78 -8.12
N ARG A 94 0.38 18.02 -7.66
CA ARG A 94 0.29 18.34 -6.23
C ARG A 94 -1.13 18.13 -5.71
N LEU A 95 -2.12 18.58 -6.47
CA LEU A 95 -3.53 18.32 -6.19
C LEU A 95 -3.83 16.82 -6.22
N GLU A 96 -3.29 16.09 -7.20
CA GLU A 96 -3.48 14.64 -7.33
C GLU A 96 -2.96 13.89 -6.11
N LEU A 97 -1.73 14.18 -5.70
CA LEU A 97 -1.13 13.57 -4.51
C LEU A 97 -1.84 13.98 -3.22
N ALA A 98 -2.30 15.24 -3.11
CA ALA A 98 -3.03 15.70 -1.93
C ALA A 98 -4.39 15.00 -1.78
N GLU A 99 -5.17 14.89 -2.85
CA GLU A 99 -6.47 14.18 -2.83
C GLU A 99 -6.31 12.70 -2.52
N MET A 100 -5.32 12.03 -3.12
CA MET A 100 -5.07 10.63 -2.83
C MET A 100 -4.59 10.44 -1.38
N ARG A 101 -3.77 11.35 -0.85
CA ARG A 101 -3.34 11.28 0.55
C ARG A 101 -4.53 11.37 1.50
N GLN A 102 -5.44 12.32 1.26
CA GLN A 102 -6.64 12.50 2.06
C GLN A 102 -7.53 11.25 2.05
N GLN A 103 -7.66 10.57 0.90
CA GLN A 103 -8.38 9.29 0.81
C GLN A 103 -7.73 8.22 1.71
N VAL A 104 -6.40 8.09 1.71
CA VAL A 104 -5.68 7.14 2.59
C VAL A 104 -5.89 7.50 4.06
N GLU A 105 -5.73 8.77 4.43
CA GLU A 105 -5.95 9.24 5.80
C GLU A 105 -7.39 8.95 6.28
N SER A 106 -8.38 9.17 5.40
CA SER A 106 -9.79 8.91 5.74
C SER A 106 -10.07 7.45 6.10
N ARG A 107 -9.36 6.50 5.47
CA ARG A 107 -9.51 5.07 5.77
C ARG A 107 -8.98 4.67 7.14
N LEU A 108 -7.97 5.37 7.65
CA LEU A 108 -7.47 5.15 9.02
C LEU A 108 -8.42 5.73 10.08
N THR A 109 -9.13 6.81 9.74
CA THR A 109 -10.05 7.48 10.67
C THR A 109 -11.44 6.86 10.71
N GLN A 110 -11.82 6.07 9.71
CA GLN A 110 -13.10 5.38 9.71
C GLN A 110 -13.06 4.22 10.72
N PRO A 111 -13.94 4.18 11.72
CA PRO A 111 -14.04 3.03 12.61
C PRO A 111 -14.41 1.81 11.76
N SER A 112 -13.62 0.74 11.87
CA SER A 112 -13.99 -0.56 11.30
C SER A 112 -15.31 -0.99 11.93
N LEU A 113 -16.39 -0.98 11.15
CA LEU A 113 -17.70 -1.50 11.54
C LEU A 113 -17.72 -3.03 11.40
N PHE A 114 -16.79 -3.73 12.06
CA PHE A 114 -16.76 -5.18 12.12
C PHE A 114 -16.21 -5.63 13.47
#